data_AF-A0A2E2DC18-F1
#
_entry.id   AF-A0A2E2DC18-F1
#
_cell.length_a   1.000
_cell.length_b   1.000
_cell.length_c   1.000
_cell.angle_alpha   90.00
_cell.angle_beta   90.00
_cell.angle_gamma   90.00
#
_symmetry.space_group_name_H-M   'P 1'
#
loop_
_entity.id
_entity.type
_entity.pdbx_description
1 polymer ?
#
loop_
_entity_poly.entity_id
_entity_poly.type
_entity_poly.pdbx_seq_one_letter_code
_entity_poly.pdbx_strand_id
1 'polypeptide(L)'
;MADNKKNPNEVPDTGHEWDGIRELENPPPRWWTNALYLSGLLVLVYFILYPSLPLINDSTKGLLGWTQIKEYKEDLAKVQDVRAPFEEKLASMTAEEILADTEMRNYAVGSSKVLFGDNCAACHGTGGVPAPNSGYPILADDDWLYGGDINTIVASLAAGRHGMMMSHQKTLKPEEVDSLVKFVVNLSNGEATEAGWKLYNAKGCVGCHGADAKGIHELGSANLTDKIWRFSGDPEEIRYTILHGVNDPSDPLTRVAIMPAWNEKLAVKIEAEKWDEEPEYEGDETERLSVTEIKKLAVYVHQLGGGQ
;
A
#
# COMPACT_ATOMS: atom_id res chain seq x y z
N MET A 1 59.61 -7.62 20.27
CA MET A 1 58.78 -8.65 19.62
C MET A 1 58.17 -9.48 20.74
N ALA A 2 56.86 -9.43 20.92
CA ALA A 2 56.15 -10.26 21.90
C ALA A 2 56.16 -11.76 21.54
N ASP A 3 56.60 -12.10 20.31
CA ASP A 3 56.55 -13.44 19.72
C ASP A 3 57.24 -14.53 20.57
N ASN A 4 58.16 -14.15 21.46
CA ASN A 4 58.89 -15.05 22.37
C ASN A 4 58.64 -14.82 23.87
N LYS A 5 57.71 -13.94 24.27
CA LYS A 5 57.41 -13.65 25.68
C LYS A 5 55.99 -14.05 26.04
N LYS A 6 55.76 -15.36 26.16
CA LYS A 6 54.43 -15.92 26.51
C LYS A 6 54.19 -15.99 28.02
N ASN A 7 55.23 -15.77 28.82
CA ASN A 7 55.18 -15.84 30.27
C ASN A 7 55.05 -14.43 30.89
N PRO A 8 53.98 -14.13 31.65
CA PRO A 8 53.77 -12.82 32.30
C PRO A 8 54.86 -12.43 33.31
N ASN A 9 55.69 -13.38 33.75
CA ASN A 9 56.76 -13.14 34.73
C ASN A 9 58.10 -12.76 34.07
N GLU A 10 58.19 -12.81 32.74
CA GLU A 10 59.41 -12.52 31.96
C GLU A 10 59.38 -11.11 31.31
N VAL A 11 58.37 -10.31 31.64
CA VAL A 11 58.14 -8.97 31.12
C VAL A 11 58.01 -7.99 32.30
N PRO A 12 58.72 -6.85 32.28
CA PRO A 12 58.49 -5.75 33.20
C PRO A 12 57.04 -5.24 33.13
N ASP A 13 56.51 -4.79 34.27
CA ASP A 13 55.25 -4.06 34.34
C ASP A 13 55.49 -2.57 34.59
N THR A 14 54.42 -1.79 34.51
CA THR A 14 54.44 -0.32 34.65
C THR A 14 54.67 0.17 36.09
N GLY A 15 54.96 -0.74 37.04
CA GLY A 15 55.28 -0.42 38.43
C GLY A 15 54.09 -0.05 39.33
N HIS A 16 52.86 -0.09 38.81
CA HIS A 16 51.63 0.19 39.57
C HIS A 16 50.68 -1.01 39.51
N GLU A 17 50.00 -1.28 40.62
CA GLU A 17 49.01 -2.36 40.74
C GLU A 17 47.64 -1.76 41.09
N TRP A 18 46.62 -2.21 40.36
CA TRP A 18 45.25 -1.79 40.52
C TRP A 18 44.39 -3.00 40.84
N ASP A 19 44.03 -3.17 42.12
CA ASP A 19 43.14 -4.24 42.58
C ASP A 19 43.58 -5.66 42.14
N GLY A 20 44.87 -5.98 42.32
CA GLY A 20 45.44 -7.27 41.92
C GLY A 20 45.82 -7.37 40.43
N ILE A 21 45.53 -6.35 39.62
CA ILE A 21 45.85 -6.30 38.18
C ILE A 21 47.06 -5.39 37.94
N ARG A 22 48.00 -5.86 37.11
CA ARG A 22 49.19 -5.13 36.68
C ARG A 22 49.28 -5.09 35.15
N GLU A 23 49.79 -4.00 34.61
CA GLU A 23 49.93 -3.80 33.16
C GLU A 23 51.36 -4.14 32.70
N LEU A 24 51.50 -5.06 31.75
CA LEU A 24 52.80 -5.46 31.21
C LEU A 24 53.27 -4.46 30.13
N GLU A 25 54.57 -4.15 30.11
CA GLU A 25 55.21 -3.29 29.10
C GLU A 25 55.48 -4.02 27.77
N ASN A 26 54.57 -4.93 27.38
CA ASN A 26 54.71 -5.66 26.14
C ASN A 26 54.55 -4.71 24.94
N PRO A 27 55.45 -4.76 23.94
CA PRO A 27 55.18 -4.09 22.67
C PRO A 27 53.98 -4.77 21.99
N PRO A 28 53.18 -4.03 21.21
CA PRO A 28 52.07 -4.61 20.48
C PRO A 28 52.54 -5.76 19.57
N PRO A 29 51.68 -6.77 19.31
CA PRO A 29 52.00 -7.84 18.38
C PRO A 29 52.36 -7.30 17.01
N ARG A 30 53.41 -7.85 16.38
CA ARG A 30 53.91 -7.36 15.09
C ARG A 30 52.86 -7.41 13.99
N TRP A 31 52.07 -8.47 13.95
CA TRP A 31 50.99 -8.62 12.97
C TRP A 31 49.97 -7.48 13.11
N TRP A 32 49.65 -7.07 14.35
CA TRP A 32 48.70 -6.00 14.63
C TRP A 32 49.27 -4.64 14.19
N THR A 33 50.53 -4.34 14.52
CA THR A 33 51.17 -3.09 14.10
C THR A 33 51.32 -3.01 12.58
N ASN A 34 51.67 -4.12 11.92
CA ASN A 34 51.74 -4.19 10.45
C ASN A 34 50.36 -3.98 9.82
N ALA A 35 49.30 -4.58 10.37
CA ALA A 35 47.94 -4.37 9.90
C ALA A 35 47.51 -2.90 10.05
N LEU A 36 47.86 -2.25 11.17
CA LEU A 36 47.62 -0.82 11.38
C LEU A 36 48.30 0.03 10.30
N TYR A 37 49.57 -0.22 9.99
CA TYR A 37 50.26 0.52 8.92
C TYR A 37 49.68 0.24 7.52
N LEU A 38 49.32 -1.01 7.22
CA LEU A 38 48.66 -1.37 5.96
C LEU A 38 47.30 -0.69 5.81
N SER A 39 46.52 -0.57 6.89
CA SER A 39 45.26 0.19 6.84
C SER A 39 45.48 1.67 6.55
N GLY A 40 46.52 2.28 7.13
CA GLY A 40 46.88 3.67 6.82
C GLY A 40 47.25 3.85 5.34
N LEU A 41 48.03 2.92 4.79
CA LEU A 41 48.34 2.90 3.36
C LEU A 41 47.07 2.75 2.50
N LEU A 42 46.14 1.87 2.88
CA LEU A 42 44.88 1.68 2.16
C LEU A 42 44.03 2.95 2.16
N VAL A 43 43.96 3.68 3.27
CA VAL A 43 43.25 4.97 3.35
C VAL A 43 43.87 5.99 2.39
N LEU A 44 45.20 6.09 2.34
CA LEU A 44 45.88 7.00 1.41
C LEU A 44 45.60 6.63 -0.05
N VAL A 45 45.65 5.33 -0.38
CA VAL A 45 45.28 4.83 -1.71
C VAL A 45 43.82 5.17 -2.03
N TYR A 46 42.90 4.98 -1.08
CA TYR A 46 41.49 5.30 -1.26
C TYR A 46 41.26 6.79 -1.53
N PHE A 47 41.94 7.68 -0.80
CA PHE A 47 41.84 9.14 -1.00
C PHE A 47 42.32 9.58 -2.39
N ILE A 48 43.26 8.84 -2.99
CA ILE A 48 43.73 9.09 -4.35
C ILE A 48 42.71 8.58 -5.37
N LEU A 49 42.08 7.43 -5.13
CA LEU A 49 41.19 6.78 -6.10
C LEU A 49 39.77 7.35 -6.09
N TYR A 50 39.25 7.73 -4.92
CA TYR A 50 37.85 8.08 -4.68
C TYR A 50 37.68 9.48 -4.09
N PRO A 51 36.50 10.10 -4.26
CA PRO A 51 36.21 11.36 -3.60
C PRO A 51 36.16 11.21 -2.08
N SER A 52 37.04 11.94 -1.38
CA SER A 52 37.27 11.71 0.06
C SER A 52 37.39 13.00 0.88
N LEU A 53 38.21 13.97 0.45
CA LEU A 53 38.49 15.17 1.25
C LEU A 53 37.54 16.31 0.87
N PRO A 54 36.76 16.86 1.82
CA PRO A 54 35.97 18.05 1.58
C PRO A 54 36.88 19.28 1.45
N LEU A 55 36.60 20.08 0.44
CA LEU A 55 37.16 21.40 0.17
C LEU A 55 36.08 22.45 0.42
N ILE A 56 36.43 23.73 0.35
CA ILE A 56 35.52 24.85 0.69
C ILE A 56 34.21 24.80 -0.13
N ASN A 57 34.28 24.41 -1.41
CA ASN A 57 33.12 24.40 -2.32
C ASN A 57 32.90 23.05 -3.02
N ASP A 58 33.71 22.03 -2.76
CA ASP A 58 33.63 20.72 -3.43
C ASP A 58 34.39 19.65 -2.64
N SER A 59 34.68 18.50 -3.22
CA SER A 59 35.57 17.46 -2.71
C SER A 59 36.64 17.09 -3.74
N THR A 60 37.74 16.50 -3.29
CA THR A 60 38.65 15.76 -4.19
C THR A 60 37.83 14.78 -5.02
N LYS A 61 38.08 14.63 -6.33
CA LYS A 61 37.29 13.72 -7.18
C LYS A 61 37.85 12.29 -7.27
N GLY A 62 39.10 12.11 -6.86
CA GLY A 62 39.85 10.87 -7.09
C GLY A 62 40.18 10.65 -8.57
N LEU A 63 41.00 9.63 -8.85
CA LEU A 63 41.44 9.29 -10.21
C LEU A 63 40.41 8.48 -11.02
N LEU A 64 39.49 7.78 -10.35
CA LEU A 64 38.52 6.90 -11.02
C LEU A 64 37.29 7.66 -11.53
N GLY A 65 37.09 8.91 -11.08
CA GLY A 65 35.89 9.69 -11.43
C GLY A 65 34.58 9.06 -10.95
N TRP A 66 34.64 8.18 -9.95
CA TRP A 66 33.47 7.53 -9.37
C TRP A 66 32.66 8.52 -8.53
N THR A 67 31.33 8.42 -8.62
CA THR A 67 30.40 9.05 -7.68
C THR A 67 29.19 8.14 -7.48
N GLN A 68 28.63 8.11 -6.27
CA GLN A 68 27.41 7.35 -5.96
C GLN A 68 26.23 7.71 -6.90
N ILE A 69 26.13 8.96 -7.32
CA ILE A 69 25.04 9.42 -8.21
C ILE A 69 25.25 8.92 -9.65
N LYS A 70 26.50 8.86 -10.13
CA LYS A 70 26.82 8.30 -11.44
C LYS A 70 26.51 6.80 -11.47
N GLU A 71 26.99 6.07 -10.47
CA GLU A 71 26.72 4.64 -10.32
C GLU A 71 25.22 4.35 -10.26
N TYR A 72 24.48 5.08 -9.42
CA TYR A 72 23.02 5.00 -9.36
C TYR A 72 22.36 5.21 -10.72
N LYS A 73 22.76 6.23 -11.48
CA LYS A 73 22.17 6.51 -12.80
C LYS A 73 22.48 5.41 -13.81
N GLU A 74 23.69 4.87 -13.81
CA GLU A 74 24.09 3.77 -14.69
C GLU A 74 23.33 2.48 -14.35
N ASP A 75 23.13 2.17 -13.07
CA ASP A 75 22.38 1.00 -12.64
C ASP A 75 20.87 1.14 -12.88
N LEU A 76 20.33 2.34 -12.64
CA LEU A 76 18.94 2.64 -12.99
C LEU A 76 18.69 2.48 -14.49
N ALA A 77 19.61 2.95 -15.34
CA ALA A 77 19.51 2.81 -16.79
C ALA A 77 19.45 1.34 -17.20
N LYS A 78 20.29 0.47 -16.62
CA LYS A 78 20.25 -0.98 -16.89
C LYS A 78 18.88 -1.59 -16.53
N VAL A 79 18.28 -1.16 -15.41
CA VAL A 79 16.93 -1.63 -15.00
C VAL A 79 15.86 -1.10 -15.95
N GLN A 80 15.97 0.17 -16.37
CA GLN A 80 15.05 0.78 -17.32
C GLN A 80 15.13 0.10 -18.69
N ASP A 81 16.32 -0.23 -19.19
CA ASP A 81 16.51 -0.94 -20.46
C ASP A 81 15.83 -2.32 -20.45
N VAL A 82 15.88 -3.03 -19.32
CA VAL A 82 15.21 -4.33 -19.15
C VAL A 82 13.68 -4.17 -19.10
N ARG A 83 13.18 -3.08 -18.50
CA ARG A 83 11.74 -2.82 -18.34
C ARG A 83 11.11 -2.18 -19.57
N ALA A 84 11.87 -1.40 -20.35
CA ALA A 84 11.36 -0.59 -21.45
C ALA A 84 10.51 -1.38 -22.45
N PRO A 85 10.90 -2.58 -22.93
CA PRO A 85 10.07 -3.35 -23.86
C PRO A 85 8.70 -3.71 -23.28
N PHE A 86 8.61 -3.98 -21.97
CA PHE A 86 7.35 -4.27 -21.30
C PHE A 86 6.52 -3.00 -21.10
N GLU A 87 7.11 -1.93 -20.57
CA GLU A 87 6.38 -0.69 -20.28
C GLU A 87 5.86 -0.02 -21.57
N GLU A 88 6.63 -0.07 -22.67
CA GLU A 88 6.19 0.42 -23.99
C GLU A 88 4.99 -0.37 -24.52
N LYS A 89 5.02 -1.70 -24.41
CA LYS A 89 3.89 -2.56 -24.80
C LYS A 89 2.67 -2.33 -23.90
N LEU A 90 2.87 -2.19 -22.58
CA LEU A 90 1.78 -1.91 -21.63
C LEU A 90 1.09 -0.57 -21.91
N ALA A 91 1.82 0.44 -22.41
CA ALA A 91 1.25 1.74 -22.70
C ALA A 91 0.08 1.65 -23.71
N SER A 92 0.20 0.80 -24.73
CA SER A 92 -0.83 0.60 -25.76
C SER A 92 -1.90 -0.43 -25.42
N MET A 93 -1.71 -1.27 -24.41
CA MET A 93 -2.65 -2.34 -24.06
C MET A 93 -3.80 -1.85 -23.16
N THR A 94 -4.98 -2.45 -23.27
CA THR A 94 -6.04 -2.33 -22.27
C THR A 94 -5.77 -3.20 -21.04
N ALA A 95 -6.51 -2.99 -19.95
CA ALA A 95 -6.31 -3.80 -18.74
C ALA A 95 -6.72 -5.28 -18.96
N GLU A 96 -7.72 -5.54 -19.79
CA GLU A 96 -8.15 -6.88 -20.23
C GLU A 96 -7.06 -7.57 -21.03
N GLU A 97 -6.46 -6.86 -21.98
CA GLU A 97 -5.38 -7.42 -22.81
C GLU A 97 -4.18 -7.79 -21.94
N ILE A 98 -3.85 -6.96 -20.95
CA ILE A 98 -2.77 -7.24 -19.99
C ILE A 98 -3.12 -8.47 -19.16
N LEU A 99 -4.37 -8.59 -18.68
CA LEU A 99 -4.84 -9.71 -17.88
C LEU A 99 -4.82 -11.03 -18.67
N ALA A 100 -5.18 -10.98 -19.95
CA ALA A 100 -5.21 -12.14 -20.84
C ALA A 100 -3.81 -12.62 -21.29
N ASP A 101 -2.86 -11.71 -21.50
CA ASP A 101 -1.47 -12.03 -21.85
C ASP A 101 -0.70 -12.45 -20.59
N THR A 102 -0.31 -13.74 -20.51
CA THR A 102 0.36 -14.28 -19.32
C THR A 102 1.71 -13.64 -19.04
N GLU A 103 2.47 -13.26 -20.07
CA GLU A 103 3.76 -12.59 -19.88
C GLU A 103 3.55 -11.18 -19.32
N MET A 104 2.64 -10.42 -19.92
CA MET A 104 2.34 -9.05 -19.50
C MET A 104 1.66 -9.01 -18.13
N ARG A 105 0.74 -9.94 -17.83
CA ARG A 105 0.15 -10.10 -16.50
C ARG A 105 1.21 -10.35 -15.44
N ASN A 106 2.13 -11.29 -15.68
CA ASN A 106 3.18 -11.62 -14.71
C ASN A 106 4.11 -10.42 -14.47
N TYR A 107 4.48 -9.70 -15.53
CA TYR A 107 5.26 -8.48 -15.41
C TYR A 107 4.50 -7.38 -14.65
N ALA A 108 3.23 -7.15 -14.97
CA ALA A 108 2.38 -6.17 -14.30
C ALA A 108 2.24 -6.49 -12.80
N VAL A 109 1.91 -7.73 -12.46
CA VAL A 109 1.81 -8.19 -11.06
C VAL A 109 3.14 -8.04 -10.33
N GLY A 110 4.26 -8.44 -10.95
CA GLY A 110 5.58 -8.36 -10.33
C GLY A 110 6.04 -6.92 -10.09
N SER A 111 5.81 -6.03 -11.05
CA SER A 111 6.21 -4.62 -10.98
C SER A 111 5.24 -3.75 -10.16
N SER A 112 4.00 -4.19 -9.96
CA SER A 112 2.99 -3.50 -9.13
C SER A 112 3.18 -3.68 -7.64
N LYS A 113 3.98 -4.64 -7.16
CA LYS A 113 4.16 -4.85 -5.70
C LYS A 113 4.69 -3.62 -4.98
N VAL A 114 5.68 -2.93 -5.56
CA VAL A 114 6.24 -1.69 -5.01
C VAL A 114 5.21 -0.58 -5.12
N LEU A 115 4.58 -0.44 -6.29
CA LEU A 115 3.57 0.57 -6.55
C LEU A 115 2.37 0.47 -5.58
N PHE A 116 1.89 -0.74 -5.32
CA PHE A 116 0.85 -1.02 -4.34
C PHE A 116 1.34 -0.77 -2.90
N GLY A 117 2.58 -1.15 -2.60
CA GLY A 117 3.22 -0.88 -1.30
C GLY A 117 3.27 0.62 -0.97
N ASP A 118 3.67 1.44 -1.93
CA ASP A 118 3.86 2.89 -1.74
C ASP A 118 2.53 3.66 -1.71
N ASN A 119 1.51 3.19 -2.43
CA ASN A 119 0.28 3.97 -2.66
C ASN A 119 -0.97 3.38 -1.99
N CYS A 120 -1.06 2.06 -1.82
CA CYS A 120 -2.31 1.38 -1.45
C CYS A 120 -2.22 0.66 -0.11
N ALA A 121 -1.06 0.09 0.23
CA ALA A 121 -0.89 -0.81 1.36
C ALA A 121 -1.12 -0.15 2.73
N ALA A 122 -0.95 1.18 2.84
CA ALA A 122 -1.24 1.91 4.07
C ALA A 122 -2.72 1.80 4.48
N CYS A 123 -3.62 1.68 3.52
CA CYS A 123 -5.07 1.54 3.76
C CYS A 123 -5.51 0.07 3.63
N HIS A 124 -5.10 -0.61 2.55
CA HIS A 124 -5.59 -1.95 2.22
C HIS A 124 -4.70 -3.10 2.74
N GLY A 125 -3.63 -2.79 3.47
CA GLY A 125 -2.65 -3.78 3.94
C GLY A 125 -1.75 -4.30 2.81
N THR A 126 -0.56 -4.81 3.15
CA THR A 126 0.48 -5.21 2.17
C THR A 126 0.06 -6.35 1.23
N GLY A 127 -0.90 -7.20 1.63
CA GLY A 127 -1.45 -8.28 0.83
C GLY A 127 -2.87 -8.03 0.33
N GLY A 128 -3.37 -6.79 0.38
CA GLY A 128 -4.80 -6.51 0.16
C GLY A 128 -5.70 -6.99 1.30
N VAL A 129 -5.12 -7.27 2.47
CA VAL A 129 -5.84 -7.62 3.69
C VAL A 129 -5.49 -6.58 4.75
N PRO A 130 -6.36 -5.59 5.00
CA PRO A 130 -6.12 -4.59 6.02
C PRO A 130 -6.32 -5.16 7.43
N ALA A 131 -5.95 -4.38 8.44
CA ALA A 131 -6.22 -4.77 9.82
C ALA A 131 -7.74 -4.90 10.07
N PRO A 132 -8.18 -5.86 10.89
CA PRO A 132 -9.60 -5.97 11.26
C PRO A 132 -10.14 -4.65 11.82
N ASN A 133 -11.38 -4.31 11.47
CA ASN A 133 -12.07 -3.10 11.90
C ASN A 133 -11.38 -1.78 11.49
N SER A 134 -10.48 -1.79 10.50
CA SER A 134 -9.84 -0.57 9.97
C SER A 134 -10.76 0.28 9.09
N GLY A 135 -11.89 -0.29 8.63
CA GLY A 135 -12.86 0.40 7.76
C GLY A 135 -12.48 0.42 6.28
N TYR A 136 -11.37 -0.23 5.90
CA TYR A 136 -10.96 -0.43 4.52
C TYR A 136 -11.40 -1.82 4.02
N PRO A 137 -11.83 -1.93 2.75
CA PRO A 137 -12.21 -3.22 2.19
C PRO A 137 -10.98 -4.12 2.02
N ILE A 138 -11.22 -5.41 2.16
CA ILE A 138 -10.28 -6.47 1.78
C ILE A 138 -10.30 -6.54 0.25
N LEU A 139 -9.13 -6.46 -0.38
CA LEU A 139 -8.98 -6.55 -1.85
C LEU A 139 -8.63 -7.97 -2.31
N ALA A 140 -8.38 -8.87 -1.35
CA ALA A 140 -7.97 -10.26 -1.58
C ALA A 140 -9.11 -11.27 -1.40
N ASP A 141 -10.36 -10.81 -1.24
CA ASP A 141 -11.55 -11.65 -1.21
C ASP A 141 -12.41 -11.45 -2.46
N ASP A 142 -13.54 -12.16 -2.51
CA ASP A 142 -14.43 -12.20 -3.67
C ASP A 142 -15.61 -11.19 -3.55
N ASP A 143 -15.63 -10.31 -2.53
CA ASP A 143 -16.72 -9.34 -2.32
C ASP A 143 -16.33 -7.93 -2.76
N TRP A 144 -16.95 -7.49 -3.86
CA TRP A 144 -16.63 -6.24 -4.53
C TRP A 144 -17.78 -5.26 -4.45
N LEU A 145 -17.69 -4.27 -3.54
CA LEU A 145 -18.73 -3.25 -3.36
C LEU A 145 -19.14 -2.57 -4.68
N TYR A 146 -18.19 -2.22 -5.54
CA TYR A 146 -18.45 -1.52 -6.78
C TYR A 146 -18.42 -2.42 -8.03
N GLY A 147 -18.17 -3.72 -7.88
CA GLY A 147 -17.90 -4.68 -8.96
C GLY A 147 -16.41 -5.03 -9.07
N GLY A 148 -16.14 -6.29 -9.43
CA GLY A 148 -14.79 -6.89 -9.44
C GLY A 148 -14.17 -7.08 -10.81
N ASP A 149 -14.86 -6.68 -11.89
CA ASP A 149 -14.30 -6.76 -13.23
C ASP A 149 -13.16 -5.75 -13.42
N ILE A 150 -12.25 -6.06 -14.34
CA ILE A 150 -11.02 -5.31 -14.50
C ILE A 150 -11.25 -3.82 -14.86
N ASN A 151 -12.28 -3.50 -15.65
CA ASN A 151 -12.60 -2.12 -16.00
C ASN A 151 -13.16 -1.34 -14.82
N THR A 152 -14.02 -1.97 -14.04
CA THR A 152 -14.54 -1.38 -12.81
C THR A 152 -13.43 -1.10 -11.80
N ILE A 153 -12.42 -1.97 -11.71
CA ILE A 153 -11.24 -1.73 -10.87
C ILE A 153 -10.43 -0.54 -11.41
N VAL A 154 -10.19 -0.47 -12.73
CA VAL A 154 -9.53 0.70 -13.37
C VAL A 154 -10.29 2.00 -13.07
N ALA A 155 -11.60 2.00 -13.24
CA ALA A 155 -12.45 3.16 -12.96
C ALA A 155 -12.39 3.56 -11.47
N SER A 156 -12.40 2.58 -10.57
CA SER A 156 -12.27 2.83 -9.12
C SER A 156 -10.92 3.44 -8.74
N LEU A 157 -9.83 2.99 -9.37
CA LEU A 157 -8.50 3.58 -9.17
C LEU A 157 -8.41 4.99 -9.77
N ALA A 158 -8.95 5.20 -10.97
CA ALA A 158 -8.91 6.50 -11.64
C ALA A 158 -9.72 7.56 -10.87
N ALA A 159 -11.02 7.32 -10.69
CA ALA A 159 -11.98 8.27 -10.13
C ALA A 159 -12.02 8.28 -8.60
N GLY A 160 -11.43 7.28 -7.95
CA GLY A 160 -11.69 7.01 -6.54
C GLY A 160 -13.12 6.48 -6.33
N ARG A 161 -13.50 6.32 -5.06
CA ARG A 161 -14.84 5.85 -4.67
C ARG A 161 -15.28 6.54 -3.39
N HIS A 162 -16.57 6.84 -3.31
CA HIS A 162 -17.17 7.48 -2.17
C HIS A 162 -18.42 6.71 -1.74
N GLY A 163 -18.34 6.01 -0.59
CA GLY A 163 -19.50 5.34 -0.03
C GLY A 163 -20.54 6.35 0.45
N MET A 164 -21.81 5.97 0.51
CA MET A 164 -22.84 6.85 1.05
C MET A 164 -23.89 6.02 1.78
N MET A 165 -24.18 6.42 3.02
CA MET A 165 -25.32 5.94 3.79
C MET A 165 -25.77 7.06 4.70
N MET A 166 -27.04 7.44 4.61
CA MET A 166 -27.61 8.48 5.46
C MET A 166 -27.70 8.05 6.92
N SER A 167 -27.52 8.99 7.83
CA SER A 167 -27.76 8.85 9.26
C SER A 167 -29.26 8.63 9.49
N HIS A 168 -29.59 7.52 10.15
CA HIS A 168 -30.98 7.23 10.52
C HIS A 168 -31.31 7.59 11.98
N GLN A 169 -30.37 8.19 12.74
CA GLN A 169 -30.55 8.54 14.15
C GLN A 169 -31.82 9.34 14.43
N LYS A 170 -32.19 10.26 13.52
CA LYS A 170 -33.37 11.13 13.68
C LYS A 170 -34.65 10.54 13.08
N THR A 171 -34.53 9.46 12.32
CA THR A 171 -35.62 8.92 11.49
C THR A 171 -36.16 7.60 12.04
N LEU A 172 -35.33 6.84 12.74
CA LEU A 172 -35.68 5.55 13.34
C LEU A 172 -35.86 5.66 14.84
N LYS A 173 -36.84 4.89 15.37
CA LYS A 173 -37.00 4.70 16.81
C LYS A 173 -35.99 3.66 17.33
N PRO A 174 -35.58 3.71 18.61
CA PRO A 174 -34.62 2.74 19.17
C PRO A 174 -35.01 1.28 18.93
N GLU A 175 -36.29 0.94 19.06
CA GLU A 175 -36.79 -0.43 18.87
C GLU A 175 -36.74 -0.87 17.40
N GLU A 176 -36.88 0.08 16.47
CA GLU A 176 -36.75 -0.16 15.04
C GLU A 176 -35.27 -0.41 14.68
N VAL A 177 -34.35 0.34 15.29
CA VAL A 177 -32.90 0.11 15.13
C VAL A 177 -32.52 -1.27 15.66
N ASP A 178 -32.96 -1.65 16.86
CA ASP A 178 -32.73 -3.00 17.42
C ASP A 178 -33.22 -4.11 16.50
N SER A 179 -34.40 -3.90 15.90
CA SER A 179 -35.00 -4.87 14.98
C SER A 179 -34.24 -4.97 13.67
N LEU A 180 -33.75 -3.85 13.13
CA LEU A 180 -32.92 -3.81 11.92
C LEU A 180 -31.54 -4.44 12.16
N VAL A 181 -30.89 -4.16 13.29
CA VAL A 181 -29.62 -4.79 13.67
C VAL A 181 -29.78 -6.30 13.72
N LYS A 182 -30.80 -6.80 14.44
CA LYS A 182 -31.12 -8.24 14.49
C LYS A 182 -31.41 -8.80 13.11
N PHE A 183 -32.14 -8.06 12.27
CA PHE A 183 -32.41 -8.48 10.91
C PHE A 183 -31.15 -8.65 10.08
N VAL A 184 -30.22 -7.69 10.09
CA VAL A 184 -28.94 -7.78 9.35
C VAL A 184 -28.07 -8.94 9.86
N VAL A 185 -27.98 -9.12 11.19
CA VAL A 185 -27.26 -10.25 11.79
C VAL A 185 -27.89 -11.59 11.40
N ASN A 186 -29.21 -11.70 11.41
CA ASN A 186 -29.87 -12.94 11.01
C ASN A 186 -29.75 -13.18 9.49
N LEU A 187 -29.84 -12.12 8.69
CA LEU A 187 -29.74 -12.16 7.24
C LEU A 187 -28.37 -12.70 6.80
N SER A 188 -27.27 -12.21 7.37
CA SER A 188 -25.91 -12.74 7.14
C SER A 188 -25.70 -14.19 7.59
N ASN A 189 -26.62 -14.73 8.38
CA ASN A 189 -26.65 -16.14 8.80
C ASN A 189 -27.67 -16.98 8.00
N GLY A 190 -28.41 -16.38 7.05
CA GLY A 190 -29.45 -17.08 6.30
C GLY A 190 -30.76 -17.29 7.07
N GLU A 191 -30.94 -16.59 8.20
CA GLU A 191 -32.06 -16.76 9.14
C GLU A 191 -33.00 -15.54 9.18
N ALA A 192 -33.07 -14.79 8.06
CA ALA A 192 -33.89 -13.59 7.96
C ALA A 192 -35.39 -13.87 8.20
N THR A 193 -36.05 -12.99 8.95
CA THR A 193 -37.49 -13.10 9.24
C THR A 193 -38.33 -12.22 8.33
N GLU A 194 -39.58 -12.62 8.08
CA GLU A 194 -40.54 -11.82 7.30
C GLU A 194 -40.77 -10.43 7.93
N ALA A 195 -40.80 -10.37 9.26
CA ALA A 195 -40.92 -9.11 10.00
C ALA A 195 -39.72 -8.18 9.75
N GLY A 196 -38.51 -8.72 9.71
CA GLY A 196 -37.30 -7.97 9.39
C GLY A 196 -37.31 -7.42 7.96
N TRP A 197 -37.69 -8.25 6.98
CA TRP A 197 -37.87 -7.81 5.59
C TRP A 197 -38.91 -6.69 5.44
N LYS A 198 -40.04 -6.80 6.16
CA LYS A 198 -41.06 -5.75 6.16
C LYS A 198 -40.51 -4.43 6.68
N LEU A 199 -39.72 -4.46 7.76
CA LEU A 199 -39.11 -3.26 8.33
C LEU A 199 -38.03 -2.68 7.41
N TYR A 200 -37.14 -3.51 6.88
CA TYR A 200 -36.13 -3.15 5.89
C TYR A 200 -36.73 -2.41 4.68
N ASN A 201 -37.83 -2.94 4.13
CA ASN A 201 -38.56 -2.32 3.03
C ASN A 201 -39.25 -1.01 3.47
N ALA A 202 -39.95 -1.04 4.60
CA ALA A 202 -40.71 0.12 5.09
C ALA A 202 -39.83 1.32 5.48
N LYS A 203 -38.58 1.07 5.86
CA LYS A 203 -37.61 2.11 6.26
C LYS A 203 -36.68 2.55 5.14
N GLY A 204 -36.89 2.05 3.92
CA GLY A 204 -36.19 2.53 2.72
C GLY A 204 -34.79 1.94 2.53
N CYS A 205 -34.34 1.00 3.37
CA CYS A 205 -33.04 0.34 3.23
C CYS A 205 -32.90 -0.35 1.85
N VAL A 206 -34.02 -0.89 1.36
CA VAL A 206 -34.18 -1.49 0.03
C VAL A 206 -33.76 -0.57 -1.12
N GLY A 207 -33.89 0.75 -0.97
CA GLY A 207 -33.57 1.71 -2.02
C GLY A 207 -32.08 1.76 -2.36
N CYS A 208 -31.22 1.41 -1.39
CA CYS A 208 -29.77 1.42 -1.58
C CYS A 208 -29.17 0.01 -1.55
N HIS A 209 -29.69 -0.90 -0.72
CA HIS A 209 -29.15 -2.26 -0.57
C HIS A 209 -29.86 -3.31 -1.46
N GLY A 210 -30.89 -2.91 -2.21
CA GLY A 210 -31.60 -3.80 -3.14
C GLY A 210 -32.68 -4.66 -2.47
N ALA A 211 -33.56 -5.26 -3.27
CA ALA A 211 -34.69 -6.07 -2.76
C ALA A 211 -34.23 -7.40 -2.13
N ASP A 212 -33.07 -7.91 -2.53
CA ASP A 212 -32.43 -9.12 -1.99
C ASP A 212 -31.33 -8.80 -0.97
N ALA A 213 -31.14 -7.52 -0.65
CA ALA A 213 -30.13 -7.02 0.29
C ALA A 213 -28.68 -7.37 -0.08
N LYS A 214 -28.41 -7.68 -1.35
CA LYS A 214 -27.06 -7.97 -1.84
C LYS A 214 -26.24 -6.73 -2.18
N GLY A 215 -26.83 -5.54 -2.07
CA GLY A 215 -26.21 -4.30 -2.50
C GLY A 215 -26.47 -3.99 -3.97
N ILE A 216 -26.01 -2.81 -4.37
CA ILE A 216 -26.12 -2.22 -5.69
C ILE A 216 -24.73 -1.67 -6.02
N HIS A 217 -24.06 -2.28 -6.99
CA HIS A 217 -22.66 -1.96 -7.32
C HIS A 217 -22.46 -0.52 -7.74
N GLU A 218 -23.43 0.05 -8.47
CA GLU A 218 -23.40 1.44 -8.90
C GLU A 218 -23.37 2.42 -7.72
N LEU A 219 -23.92 2.03 -6.57
CA LEU A 219 -23.91 2.81 -5.34
C LEU A 219 -22.76 2.42 -4.40
N GLY A 220 -22.08 1.30 -4.65
CA GLY A 220 -21.10 0.73 -3.74
C GLY A 220 -21.71 0.28 -2.42
N SER A 221 -22.99 -0.07 -2.41
CA SER A 221 -23.67 -0.48 -1.18
C SER A 221 -23.31 -1.92 -0.80
N ALA A 222 -23.17 -2.14 0.50
CA ALA A 222 -22.70 -3.43 1.01
C ALA A 222 -23.73 -4.55 0.82
N ASN A 223 -23.23 -5.76 0.56
CA ASN A 223 -23.98 -6.99 0.67
C ASN A 223 -24.27 -7.27 2.15
N LEU A 224 -25.54 -7.34 2.54
CA LEU A 224 -25.96 -7.60 3.91
C LEU A 224 -26.25 -9.09 4.16
N THR A 225 -26.08 -9.93 3.13
CA THR A 225 -26.41 -11.37 3.16
C THR A 225 -25.20 -12.27 3.41
N ASP A 226 -23.99 -11.74 3.32
CA ASP A 226 -22.75 -12.49 3.58
C ASP A 226 -22.12 -12.11 4.93
N LYS A 227 -20.91 -12.62 5.16
CA LYS A 227 -20.14 -12.41 6.38
C LYS A 227 -18.88 -11.57 6.14
N ILE A 228 -18.79 -10.90 5.00
CA ILE A 228 -17.66 -10.07 4.62
C ILE A 228 -18.03 -8.62 4.96
N TRP A 229 -17.36 -8.08 5.98
CA TRP A 229 -17.71 -6.78 6.52
C TRP A 229 -16.61 -5.78 6.27
N ARG A 230 -16.95 -4.65 5.65
CA ARG A 230 -16.03 -3.50 5.57
C ARG A 230 -15.69 -2.92 6.95
N PHE A 231 -16.68 -2.80 7.83
CA PHE A 231 -16.51 -2.24 9.17
C PHE A 231 -16.45 -3.34 10.22
N SER A 232 -17.59 -3.97 10.52
CA SER A 232 -17.68 -5.12 11.43
C SER A 232 -19.09 -5.72 11.36
N GLY A 233 -19.19 -7.04 11.59
CA GLY A 233 -20.46 -7.75 11.79
C GLY A 233 -20.94 -7.76 13.24
N ASP A 234 -20.24 -7.09 14.15
CA ASP A 234 -20.68 -6.90 15.53
C ASP A 234 -21.99 -6.11 15.57
N PRO A 235 -23.03 -6.58 16.29
CA PRO A 235 -24.32 -5.90 16.40
C PRO A 235 -24.22 -4.41 16.79
N GLU A 236 -23.27 -4.03 17.64
CA GLU A 236 -23.11 -2.64 18.06
C GLU A 236 -22.44 -1.79 16.97
N GLU A 237 -21.55 -2.37 16.17
CA GLU A 237 -20.96 -1.68 15.01
C GLU A 237 -21.95 -1.52 13.85
N ILE A 238 -22.85 -2.50 13.67
CA ILE A 238 -23.98 -2.40 12.75
C ILE A 238 -24.94 -1.30 13.22
N ARG A 239 -25.30 -1.30 14.51
CA ARG A 239 -26.12 -0.24 15.13
C ARG A 239 -25.49 1.13 14.89
N TYR A 240 -24.20 1.27 15.15
CA TYR A 240 -23.48 2.53 14.95
C TYR A 240 -23.61 3.01 13.51
N THR A 241 -23.42 2.11 12.54
CA THR A 241 -23.52 2.44 11.10
C THR A 241 -24.94 2.85 10.71
N ILE A 242 -25.98 2.16 11.21
CA ILE A 242 -27.38 2.54 10.95
C ILE A 242 -27.67 3.91 11.54
N LEU A 243 -27.23 4.17 12.78
CA LEU A 243 -27.50 5.44 13.45
C LEU A 243 -26.78 6.60 12.78
N HIS A 244 -25.48 6.46 12.51
CA HIS A 244 -24.62 7.58 12.11
C HIS A 244 -24.31 7.66 10.61
N GLY A 245 -24.60 6.59 9.86
CA GLY A 245 -24.36 6.56 8.42
C GLY A 245 -22.89 6.44 8.03
N VAL A 246 -22.65 6.66 6.73
CA VAL A 246 -21.35 6.59 6.05
C VAL A 246 -21.25 7.81 5.14
N ASN A 247 -20.21 8.61 5.36
CA ASN A 247 -19.98 9.92 4.75
C ASN A 247 -21.21 10.86 4.79
N ASP A 248 -22.07 10.77 5.82
CA ASP A 248 -23.19 11.70 5.97
C ASP A 248 -22.69 13.06 6.49
N PRO A 249 -22.80 14.14 5.70
CA PRO A 249 -22.31 15.46 6.10
C PRO A 249 -23.08 16.09 7.28
N SER A 250 -24.26 15.55 7.62
CA SER A 250 -25.12 16.04 8.69
C SER A 250 -24.85 15.40 10.05
N ASP A 251 -24.04 14.33 10.10
CA ASP A 251 -23.71 13.60 11.33
C ASP A 251 -22.19 13.61 11.58
N PRO A 252 -21.70 14.28 12.63
CA PRO A 252 -20.27 14.33 12.93
C PRO A 252 -19.68 12.98 13.38
N LEU A 253 -20.53 12.00 13.70
CA LEU A 253 -20.14 10.65 14.08
C LEU A 253 -20.20 9.67 12.89
N THR A 254 -20.52 10.15 11.68
CA THR A 254 -20.55 9.32 10.48
C THR A 254 -19.23 8.57 10.29
N ARG A 255 -19.31 7.34 9.77
CA ARG A 255 -18.12 6.65 9.30
C ARG A 255 -17.56 7.34 8.06
N VAL A 256 -16.26 7.21 7.85
CA VAL A 256 -15.58 7.72 6.65
C VAL A 256 -15.21 6.56 5.73
N ALA A 257 -15.70 6.59 4.50
CA ALA A 257 -15.45 5.56 3.48
C ALA A 257 -15.10 6.22 2.15
N ILE A 258 -13.86 6.68 2.03
CA ILE A 258 -13.38 7.41 0.85
C ILE A 258 -12.12 6.71 0.33
N MET A 259 -12.14 6.34 -0.94
CA MET A 259 -10.97 5.97 -1.71
C MET A 259 -10.62 7.18 -2.60
N PRO A 260 -9.42 7.77 -2.46
CA PRO A 260 -9.04 8.92 -3.27
C PRO A 260 -8.86 8.53 -4.74
N ALA A 261 -9.06 9.50 -5.62
CA ALA A 261 -8.68 9.40 -7.03
C ALA A 261 -7.16 9.32 -7.19
N TRP A 262 -6.71 8.51 -8.13
CA TRP A 262 -5.29 8.40 -8.50
C TRP A 262 -4.98 8.96 -9.89
N ASN A 263 -5.99 9.12 -10.74
CA ASN A 263 -5.86 9.79 -12.03
C ASN A 263 -7.21 10.36 -12.48
N GLU A 264 -7.46 11.64 -12.19
CA GLU A 264 -8.73 12.31 -12.48
C GLU A 264 -8.92 12.53 -13.98
N LYS A 265 -7.85 12.76 -14.75
CA LYS A 265 -7.96 12.85 -16.22
C LYS A 265 -8.41 11.55 -16.85
N LEU A 266 -7.88 10.42 -16.38
CA LEU A 266 -8.32 9.11 -16.83
C LEU A 266 -9.78 8.86 -16.44
N ALA A 267 -10.23 9.35 -15.28
CA ALA A 267 -11.63 9.25 -14.87
C ALA A 267 -12.56 10.02 -15.82
N VAL A 268 -12.22 11.27 -16.16
CA VAL A 268 -12.96 12.09 -17.14
C VAL A 268 -13.03 11.36 -18.48
N LYS A 269 -11.89 10.81 -18.94
CA LYS A 269 -11.84 10.05 -20.19
C LYS A 269 -12.75 8.81 -20.18
N ILE A 270 -12.72 8.02 -19.11
CA ILE A 270 -13.58 6.82 -19.00
C ILE A 270 -15.06 7.18 -19.01
N GLU A 271 -15.46 8.26 -18.33
CA GLU A 271 -16.86 8.69 -18.32
C GLU A 271 -17.29 9.20 -19.70
N ALA A 272 -16.44 9.97 -20.40
CA ALA A 272 -16.74 10.44 -21.74
C ALA A 272 -16.90 9.27 -22.74
N GLU A 273 -16.02 8.26 -22.67
CA GLU A 273 -16.10 7.05 -23.51
C GLU A 273 -17.41 6.28 -23.30
N LYS A 274 -17.96 6.27 -22.08
CA LYS A 274 -19.23 5.62 -21.76
C LYS A 274 -20.43 6.25 -22.50
N TRP A 275 -20.35 7.53 -22.82
CA TRP A 275 -21.39 8.29 -23.51
C TRP A 275 -21.07 8.58 -24.98
N ASP A 276 -19.97 8.05 -25.51
CA ASP A 276 -19.46 8.34 -26.86
C ASP A 276 -19.21 9.84 -27.08
N GLU A 277 -18.69 10.50 -26.03
CA GLU A 277 -18.38 11.93 -26.00
C GLU A 277 -16.86 12.18 -25.97
N GLU A 278 -16.45 13.37 -26.39
CA GLU A 278 -15.06 13.83 -26.24
C GLU A 278 -14.83 14.26 -24.78
N PRO A 279 -13.70 13.89 -24.15
CA PRO A 279 -13.43 14.28 -22.78
C PRO A 279 -13.21 15.79 -22.65
N GLU A 280 -14.03 16.44 -21.82
CA GLU A 280 -13.88 17.84 -21.46
C GLU A 280 -13.12 17.95 -20.14
N TYR A 281 -11.97 18.63 -20.17
CA TYR A 281 -11.13 18.84 -18.99
C TYR A 281 -11.28 20.28 -18.46
N GLU A 282 -11.48 20.42 -17.16
CA GLU A 282 -11.54 21.68 -16.43
C GLU A 282 -10.14 22.28 -16.19
N GLY A 283 -9.08 21.45 -16.28
CA GLY A 283 -7.68 21.87 -16.23
C GLY A 283 -7.04 21.83 -14.84
N ASP A 284 -7.77 21.42 -13.82
CA ASP A 284 -7.29 21.20 -12.45
C ASP A 284 -7.13 19.70 -12.09
N GLU A 285 -7.41 18.79 -13.03
CA GLU A 285 -7.37 17.36 -12.81
C GLU A 285 -5.96 16.87 -12.49
N THR A 286 -5.87 16.08 -11.42
CA THR A 286 -4.62 15.54 -10.90
C THR A 286 -4.28 14.16 -11.47
N GLU A 287 -2.99 13.94 -11.69
CA GLU A 287 -2.43 12.67 -12.17
C GLU A 287 -1.39 12.17 -11.16
N ARG A 288 -1.83 11.48 -10.10
CA ARG A 288 -0.92 10.93 -9.09
C ARG A 288 -0.18 9.69 -9.60
N LEU A 289 -0.87 8.89 -10.40
CA LEU A 289 -0.33 7.72 -11.09
C LEU A 289 -0.60 7.85 -12.58
N SER A 290 0.34 7.38 -13.40
CA SER A 290 0.16 7.28 -14.85
C SER A 290 -0.92 6.25 -15.22
N VAL A 291 -1.48 6.37 -16.43
CA VAL A 291 -2.47 5.39 -16.96
C VAL A 291 -1.90 3.98 -16.96
N THR A 292 -0.61 3.80 -17.29
CA THR A 292 0.05 2.49 -17.26
C THR A 292 0.14 1.94 -15.84
N GLU A 293 0.46 2.77 -14.85
CA GLU A 293 0.48 2.37 -13.43
C GLU A 293 -0.92 1.99 -12.93
N ILE A 294 -1.96 2.72 -13.31
CA ILE A 294 -3.36 2.38 -12.99
C ILE A 294 -3.71 0.99 -13.55
N LYS A 295 -3.44 0.73 -14.83
CA LYS A 295 -3.71 -0.57 -15.45
C LYS A 295 -2.95 -1.71 -14.76
N LYS A 296 -1.68 -1.49 -14.45
CA LYS A 296 -0.85 -2.48 -13.72
C LYS A 296 -1.36 -2.74 -12.31
N LEU A 297 -1.82 -1.71 -11.59
CA LEU A 297 -2.43 -1.88 -10.27
C LEU A 297 -3.77 -2.60 -10.37
N ALA A 298 -4.60 -2.29 -11.36
CA ALA A 298 -5.87 -2.96 -11.56
C ALA A 298 -5.67 -4.48 -11.77
N VAL A 299 -4.71 -4.86 -12.60
CA VAL A 299 -4.34 -6.28 -12.81
C VAL A 299 -3.80 -6.92 -11.54
N TYR A 300 -3.00 -6.19 -10.75
CA TYR A 300 -2.49 -6.68 -9.48
C TYR A 300 -3.61 -6.90 -8.45
N VAL A 301 -4.54 -5.96 -8.31
CA VAL A 301 -5.68 -6.03 -7.40
C VAL A 301 -6.65 -7.13 -7.82
N HIS A 302 -6.94 -7.25 -9.11
CA HIS A 302 -7.73 -8.34 -9.67
C HIS A 302 -7.10 -9.72 -9.39
N GLN A 303 -5.76 -9.80 -9.38
CA GLN A 303 -5.05 -11.05 -9.05
C GLN A 303 -5.13 -11.41 -7.55
N LEU A 304 -5.34 -10.43 -6.66
CA LEU A 304 -5.48 -10.67 -5.22
C LEU A 304 -6.82 -11.33 -4.89
N GLY A 305 -7.92 -10.72 -5.34
CA GLY A 305 -9.29 -11.14 -4.99
C GLY A 305 -9.96 -12.04 -6.02
N GLY A 306 -9.16 -12.77 -6.81
CA GLY A 306 -9.66 -13.74 -7.80
C GLY A 306 -10.28 -13.15 -9.07
N GLY A 307 -10.91 -11.97 -8.97
CA GLY A 307 -11.70 -11.34 -10.04
C GLY A 307 -12.96 -12.13 -10.40
N GLN A 308 -14.02 -11.43 -10.82
CA GLN A 308 -15.24 -12.06 -11.35
C GLN A 308 -15.23 -12.05 -12.88
#